data_AF-A0AAX1UDE1-F1
#
_entry.id   AF-A0AAX1UDE1-F1
#
_cell.length_a   1.000
_cell.length_b   1.000
_cell.length_c   1.000
_cell.angle_alpha   90.00
_cell.angle_beta   90.00
_cell.angle_gamma   90.00
#
_symmetry.space_group_name_H-M   'P 1'
#
loop_
_entity.id
_entity.type
_entity.pdbx_description
1 polymer ?
#
loop_
_entity_poly.entity_id
_entity_poly.type
_entity_poly.pdbx_seq_one_letter_code
_entity_poly.pdbx_strand_id
1 'polypeptide(L)'
;MKETIVIDTQFDFTSDSPRYWDHFWENRDGLGVGNSDPDVSSKTLQKYHQILWSKPLPNGEFMNLKMGSGSRYLTWKEFRFGSDSITASFRYKDYKLMKEIEKMIPDYHSFMEDFIRKTYTIGGMMIFPKRRGGINQTRGFHAQIRDRWDLTLECIRKY
;
A
#
# COMPACT_ATOMS: atom_id res chain seq x y z
N MET A 1 9.99 -29.13 12.63
CA MET A 1 8.71 -28.88 11.96
C MET A 1 8.83 -27.54 11.24
N LYS A 2 8.56 -27.45 9.93
CA LYS A 2 8.46 -26.14 9.26
C LYS A 2 7.13 -25.54 9.69
N GLU A 3 7.19 -24.41 10.39
CA GLU A 3 6.00 -23.65 10.77
C GLU A 3 5.34 -23.13 9.49
N THR A 4 4.14 -23.63 9.18
CA THR A 4 3.35 -23.13 8.04
C THR A 4 2.79 -21.78 8.41
N ILE A 5 3.37 -20.71 7.88
CA ILE A 5 2.83 -19.38 8.07
C ILE A 5 1.62 -19.21 7.14
N VAL A 6 0.44 -18.99 7.72
CA VAL A 6 -0.78 -18.68 6.98
C VAL A 6 -0.82 -17.16 6.74
N ILE A 7 -0.95 -16.76 5.48
CA ILE A 7 -1.20 -15.37 5.08
C ILE A 7 -2.72 -15.20 4.97
N ASP A 8 -3.29 -14.36 5.83
CA ASP A 8 -4.69 -13.98 5.71
C ASP A 8 -4.84 -12.90 4.64
N THR A 9 -5.45 -13.27 3.52
CA THR A 9 -5.66 -12.34 2.40
C THR A 9 -6.75 -11.32 2.65
N GLN A 10 -7.54 -11.47 3.73
CA GLN A 10 -8.60 -10.56 4.12
C GLN A 10 -8.20 -9.67 5.31
N PHE A 11 -6.97 -9.81 5.84
CA PHE A 11 -6.51 -8.98 6.94
C PHE A 11 -6.43 -7.51 6.51
N ASP A 12 -7.22 -6.67 7.16
CA ASP A 12 -7.26 -5.22 6.98
C ASP A 12 -6.10 -4.56 7.73
N PHE A 13 -5.09 -4.08 7.00
CA PHE A 13 -3.91 -3.42 7.58
C PHE A 13 -4.20 -2.07 8.23
N THR A 14 -5.37 -1.48 8.00
CA THR A 14 -5.77 -0.30 8.78
C THR A 14 -6.13 -0.66 10.22
N SER A 15 -6.47 -1.92 10.50
CA SER A 15 -6.88 -2.39 11.83
C SER A 15 -5.71 -2.50 12.82
N ASP A 16 -4.49 -2.79 12.34
CA ASP A 16 -3.27 -2.79 13.16
C ASP A 16 -2.40 -1.53 12.97
N SER A 17 -2.94 -0.52 12.28
CA SER A 17 -2.32 0.79 12.12
C SER A 17 -2.81 1.75 13.23
N PRO A 18 -1.93 2.26 14.10
CA PRO A 18 -2.34 3.01 15.29
C PRO A 18 -3.16 4.26 14.95
N ARG A 19 -4.38 4.35 15.51
CA ARG A 19 -5.30 5.49 15.37
C ARG A 19 -5.71 5.80 13.93
N TYR A 20 -5.60 4.82 13.02
CA TYR A 20 -5.94 5.04 11.61
C TYR A 20 -7.34 5.64 11.46
N TRP A 21 -8.34 5.10 12.17
CA TRP A 21 -9.74 5.51 12.04
C TRP A 21 -10.18 6.66 12.98
N ASP A 22 -9.32 7.12 13.89
CA ASP A 22 -9.67 8.21 14.82
C ASP A 22 -9.97 9.49 14.03
N HIS A 23 -11.10 10.16 14.28
CA HIS A 23 -11.48 11.40 13.58
C HIS A 23 -11.39 11.31 12.03
N PHE A 24 -11.50 10.11 11.47
CA PHE A 24 -11.20 9.85 10.05
C PHE A 24 -11.90 10.85 9.13
N TRP A 25 -13.21 11.00 9.30
CA TRP A 25 -14.08 11.89 8.50
C TRP A 25 -13.93 13.37 8.81
N GLU A 26 -13.41 13.74 9.99
CA GLU A 26 -13.12 15.15 10.31
C GLU A 26 -11.89 15.65 9.55
N ASN A 27 -11.01 14.74 9.12
CA ASN A 27 -9.81 15.06 8.38
C ASN A 27 -10.12 15.45 6.91
N ARG A 28 -9.34 16.40 6.37
CA ARG A 28 -9.43 16.89 4.97
C ARG A 28 -10.85 17.32 4.58
N ASP A 29 -11.47 18.18 5.39
CA ASP A 29 -12.76 18.80 5.07
C ASP A 29 -13.87 17.79 4.74
N GLY A 30 -13.95 16.68 5.48
CA GLY A 30 -14.99 15.65 5.25
C GLY A 30 -14.58 14.52 4.31
N LEU A 31 -13.41 14.59 3.66
CA LEU A 31 -13.02 13.57 2.66
C LEU A 31 -12.55 12.25 3.25
N GLY A 32 -12.30 12.20 4.56
CA GLY A 32 -11.77 11.03 5.22
C GLY A 32 -10.27 10.88 5.00
N VAL A 33 -9.45 10.88 6.04
CA VAL A 33 -8.02 10.49 5.96
C VAL A 33 -7.61 9.82 7.25
N GLY A 34 -6.84 8.73 7.17
CA GLY A 34 -6.34 8.06 8.36
C GLY A 34 -5.16 8.81 9.02
N ASN A 35 -5.06 8.75 10.34
CA ASN A 35 -3.99 9.46 11.09
C ASN A 35 -2.64 8.74 11.09
N SER A 36 -2.56 7.58 10.44
CA SER A 36 -1.35 6.79 10.31
C SER A 36 -1.29 6.21 8.92
N ASP A 37 -0.08 5.95 8.45
CA ASP A 37 0.15 5.28 7.18
C ASP A 37 0.37 3.77 7.42
N PRO A 38 -0.52 2.88 6.92
CA PRO A 38 -0.33 1.44 7.04
C PRO A 38 0.98 0.96 6.41
N ASP A 39 1.46 1.63 5.36
CA ASP A 39 2.73 1.31 4.69
C ASP A 39 3.95 1.50 5.57
N VAL A 40 3.79 2.22 6.69
CA VAL A 40 4.84 2.47 7.67
C VAL A 40 4.56 1.74 8.99
N SER A 41 3.29 1.70 9.40
CA SER A 41 2.91 1.36 10.78
C SER A 41 2.40 -0.06 10.97
N SER A 42 1.77 -0.68 9.96
CA SER A 42 1.25 -2.04 10.06
C SER A 42 2.38 -3.08 10.14
N LYS A 43 2.49 -3.76 11.28
CA LYS A 43 3.48 -4.83 11.47
C LYS A 43 3.07 -6.10 10.74
N THR A 44 1.77 -6.31 10.59
CA THR A 44 1.24 -7.44 9.83
C THR A 44 1.56 -7.29 8.34
N LEU A 45 1.32 -6.12 7.76
CA LEU A 45 1.70 -5.81 6.37
C LEU A 45 3.20 -6.00 6.14
N GLN A 46 4.03 -5.44 7.02
CA GLN A 46 5.48 -5.57 6.97
C GLN A 46 5.94 -7.03 7.03
N LYS A 47 5.30 -7.84 7.90
CA LYS A 47 5.61 -9.26 8.03
C LYS A 47 5.18 -10.05 6.80
N TYR A 48 3.98 -9.79 6.26
CA TYR A 48 3.48 -10.47 5.07
C TYR A 48 4.36 -10.19 3.86
N HIS A 49 4.76 -8.92 3.66
CA HIS A 49 5.73 -8.58 2.63
C HIS A 49 7.08 -9.27 2.83
N GLN A 50 7.59 -9.33 4.06
CA GLN A 50 8.83 -10.06 4.34
C GLN A 50 8.74 -11.51 3.87
N ILE A 51 7.65 -12.21 4.23
CA ILE A 51 7.48 -13.64 3.92
C ILE A 51 7.30 -13.86 2.43
N LEU A 52 6.37 -13.13 1.80
CA LEU A 52 6.00 -13.34 0.40
C LEU A 52 7.12 -12.99 -0.58
N TRP A 53 7.94 -11.99 -0.23
CA TRP A 53 9.00 -11.50 -1.12
C TRP A 53 10.39 -12.01 -0.75
N SER A 54 10.56 -12.75 0.36
CA SER A 54 11.82 -13.45 0.61
C SER A 54 11.90 -14.72 -0.22
N LYS A 55 12.68 -14.70 -1.29
CA LYS A 55 12.70 -15.77 -2.30
C LYS A 55 14.07 -15.91 -2.98
N PRO A 56 14.36 -17.07 -3.59
CA PRO A 56 15.51 -17.18 -4.48
C PRO A 56 15.37 -16.22 -5.66
N LEU A 57 16.49 -15.62 -6.05
CA LEU A 57 16.61 -14.72 -7.19
C LEU A 57 17.24 -15.45 -8.38
N PRO A 58 17.06 -14.94 -9.62
CA PRO A 58 17.65 -15.53 -10.82
C PRO A 58 19.18 -15.64 -10.80
N ASN A 59 19.87 -14.82 -10.00
CA ASN A 59 21.31 -14.85 -9.83
C ASN A 59 21.80 -15.93 -8.84
N GLY A 60 20.90 -16.79 -8.34
CA GLY A 60 21.21 -17.86 -7.39
C GLY A 60 21.26 -17.42 -5.93
N GLU A 61 21.16 -16.12 -5.64
CA GLU A 61 21.10 -15.64 -4.27
C GLU A 61 19.70 -15.77 -3.67
N PHE A 62 19.62 -15.90 -2.34
CA PHE A 62 18.35 -15.82 -1.64
C PHE A 62 18.13 -14.40 -1.08
N MET A 63 17.07 -13.74 -1.52
CA MET A 63 16.67 -12.43 -1.01
C MET A 63 16.05 -12.60 0.38
N ASN A 64 16.86 -12.56 1.44
CA ASN A 64 16.40 -12.69 2.82
C ASN A 64 16.01 -11.31 3.38
N LEU A 65 14.77 -10.88 3.12
CA LEU A 65 14.29 -9.56 3.56
C LEU A 65 14.27 -9.47 5.08
N LYS A 66 14.75 -8.34 5.61
CA LYS A 66 14.71 -8.03 7.04
C LYS A 66 13.74 -6.89 7.29
N MET A 67 12.89 -7.08 8.30
CA MET A 67 12.03 -6.01 8.82
C MET A 67 12.89 -4.95 9.50
N GLY A 68 12.66 -3.69 9.14
CA GLY A 68 13.26 -2.55 9.83
C GLY A 68 12.20 -1.60 10.37
N SER A 69 12.52 -0.32 10.41
CA SER A 69 11.66 0.73 10.97
C SER A 69 11.79 2.03 10.16
N GLY A 70 10.72 2.84 10.20
CA GLY A 70 10.66 4.14 9.53
C GLY A 70 11.06 4.06 8.06
N SER A 71 12.12 4.80 7.69
CA SER A 71 12.58 4.85 6.29
C SER A 71 13.17 3.54 5.76
N ARG A 72 13.47 2.58 6.64
CA ARG A 72 14.02 1.24 6.36
C ARG A 72 12.96 0.16 6.54
N TYR A 73 11.83 0.29 5.85
CA TYR A 73 10.70 -0.63 5.99
C TYR A 73 11.09 -2.11 5.78
N LEU A 74 11.66 -2.47 4.63
CA LEU A 74 12.35 -3.76 4.44
C LEU A 74 13.73 -3.52 3.86
N THR A 75 14.69 -4.38 4.19
CA THR A 75 16.06 -4.30 3.67
C THR A 75 16.60 -5.66 3.27
N TRP A 76 17.51 -5.66 2.29
CA TRP A 76 18.34 -6.80 1.93
C TRP A 76 19.66 -6.28 1.37
N LYS A 77 20.79 -6.59 2.03
CA LYS A 77 22.09 -5.96 1.77
C LYS A 77 21.96 -4.42 1.77
N GLU A 78 22.42 -3.75 0.72
CA GLU A 78 22.30 -2.30 0.49
C GLU A 78 20.91 -1.86 0.01
N PHE A 79 20.05 -2.80 -0.41
CA PHE A 79 18.71 -2.47 -0.90
C PHE A 79 17.77 -2.14 0.23
N ARG A 80 16.94 -1.12 -0.03
CA ARG A 80 15.83 -0.71 0.82
C ARG A 80 14.55 -0.79 0.02
N PHE A 81 13.47 -1.19 0.67
CA PHE A 81 12.15 -1.27 0.08
C PHE A 81 11.17 -0.49 0.93
N GLY A 82 10.13 0.06 0.30
CA GLY A 82 8.94 0.61 0.96
C GLY A 82 7.70 -0.12 0.48
N SER A 83 6.62 -0.07 1.26
CA SER A 83 5.28 -0.48 0.82
C SER A 83 4.54 0.71 0.25
N ASP A 84 3.62 0.46 -0.68
CA ASP A 84 2.62 1.43 -1.14
C ASP A 84 1.39 0.66 -1.67
N SER A 85 0.23 1.31 -1.68
CA SER A 85 -0.96 0.79 -2.32
C SER A 85 -0.80 0.78 -3.85
N ILE A 86 -1.39 -0.24 -4.49
CA ILE A 86 -1.54 -0.30 -5.94
C ILE A 86 -2.88 0.25 -6.42
N THR A 87 -3.81 0.47 -5.49
CA THR A 87 -5.14 0.98 -5.79
C THR A 87 -5.10 2.49 -5.97
N ALA A 88 -5.64 2.99 -7.08
CA ALA A 88 -5.76 4.41 -7.34
C ALA A 88 -7.18 4.90 -7.01
N SER A 89 -7.36 5.51 -5.83
CA SER A 89 -8.68 6.00 -5.38
C SER A 89 -9.05 7.40 -5.88
N PHE A 90 -8.08 8.20 -6.31
CA PHE A 90 -8.21 9.62 -6.73
C PHE A 90 -8.87 10.58 -5.72
N ARG A 91 -9.23 10.09 -4.54
CA ARG A 91 -10.03 10.81 -3.53
C ARG A 91 -9.45 12.16 -3.12
N TYR A 92 -8.13 12.27 -3.17
CA TYR A 92 -7.37 13.47 -2.77
C TYR A 92 -6.92 14.33 -3.95
N LYS A 93 -7.27 13.96 -5.19
CA LYS A 93 -6.81 14.64 -6.42
C LYS A 93 -7.93 15.37 -7.14
N ASP A 94 -9.17 14.86 -7.12
CA ASP A 94 -10.31 15.46 -7.79
C ASP A 94 -11.52 15.63 -6.85
N TYR A 95 -11.50 16.70 -6.08
CA TYR A 95 -12.52 16.99 -5.07
C TYR A 95 -13.92 17.22 -5.66
N LYS A 96 -14.02 17.68 -6.90
CA LYS A 96 -15.33 17.92 -7.54
C LYS A 96 -15.99 16.59 -7.91
N LEU A 97 -15.24 15.70 -8.55
CA LEU A 97 -15.72 14.36 -8.88
C LEU A 97 -16.16 13.60 -7.62
N MET A 98 -15.36 13.66 -6.54
CA MET A 98 -15.70 12.95 -5.31
C MET A 98 -17.01 13.44 -4.67
N LYS A 99 -17.28 14.74 -4.70
CA LYS A 99 -18.54 15.30 -4.20
C LYS A 99 -19.76 14.82 -5.00
N GLU A 100 -19.60 14.63 -6.32
CA GLU A 100 -20.68 14.06 -7.13
C GLU A 100 -20.87 12.56 -6.86
N ILE A 101 -19.78 11.81 -6.67
CA ILE A 101 -19.84 10.39 -6.27
C ILE A 101 -20.55 10.23 -4.92
N GLU A 102 -20.21 11.07 -3.94
CA GLU A 102 -20.84 11.06 -2.61
C GLU A 102 -22.35 11.20 -2.68
N LYS A 103 -22.87 12.11 -3.53
CA LYS A 103 -24.33 12.28 -3.72
C LYS A 103 -25.02 11.08 -4.35
N MET A 104 -24.29 10.25 -5.11
CA MET A 104 -24.84 9.10 -5.84
C MET A 104 -24.87 7.82 -4.99
N ILE A 105 -24.11 7.75 -3.90
CA ILE A 105 -23.99 6.55 -3.06
C ILE A 105 -24.82 6.75 -1.78
N PRO A 106 -25.87 5.94 -1.53
CA PRO A 106 -26.78 6.12 -0.39
C PRO A 106 -26.10 6.15 0.99
N ASP A 107 -25.02 5.40 1.15
CA ASP A 107 -24.15 5.43 2.32
C ASP A 107 -22.68 5.50 1.86
N TYR A 108 -22.29 6.69 1.41
CA TYR A 108 -20.95 6.94 0.90
C TYR A 108 -19.86 6.66 1.96
N HIS A 109 -20.12 6.97 3.23
CA HIS A 109 -19.15 6.75 4.29
C HIS A 109 -18.88 5.25 4.51
N SER A 110 -19.93 4.45 4.71
CA SER A 110 -19.76 3.00 4.86
C SER A 110 -19.11 2.38 3.62
N PHE A 111 -19.55 2.77 2.41
CA PHE A 111 -18.94 2.32 1.16
C PHE A 111 -17.44 2.61 1.11
N MET A 112 -17.02 3.82 1.51
CA MET A 112 -15.62 4.21 1.46
C MET A 112 -14.78 3.55 2.54
N GLU A 113 -15.32 3.35 3.73
CA GLU A 113 -14.64 2.57 4.78
C GLU A 113 -14.42 1.14 4.29
N ASP A 114 -15.45 0.48 3.76
CA ASP A 114 -15.37 -0.85 3.17
C ASP A 114 -14.34 -0.93 2.04
N PHE A 115 -14.35 0.04 1.13
CA PHE A 115 -13.38 0.13 0.05
C PHE A 115 -11.95 0.21 0.58
N ILE A 116 -11.70 1.05 1.59
CA ILE A 116 -10.38 1.17 2.22
C ILE A 116 -9.97 -0.16 2.87
N ARG A 117 -10.84 -0.76 3.68
CA ARG A 117 -10.54 -2.02 4.37
C ARG A 117 -10.21 -3.15 3.40
N LYS A 118 -10.94 -3.22 2.28
CA LYS A 118 -10.73 -4.23 1.23
C LYS A 118 -9.44 -3.98 0.43
N THR A 119 -9.05 -2.73 0.26
CA THR A 119 -7.87 -2.35 -0.56
C THR A 119 -6.58 -2.30 0.25
N TYR A 120 -6.64 -2.06 1.56
CA TYR A 120 -5.54 -2.25 2.50
C TYR A 120 -5.44 -3.71 2.99
N THR A 121 -5.50 -4.65 2.06
CA THR A 121 -5.24 -6.08 2.28
C THR A 121 -4.05 -6.53 1.43
N ILE A 122 -3.50 -7.72 1.71
CA ILE A 122 -2.40 -8.24 0.89
C ILE A 122 -2.94 -8.58 -0.51
N GLY A 123 -2.32 -7.97 -1.53
CA GLY A 123 -2.85 -7.94 -2.90
C GLY A 123 -3.18 -6.52 -3.35
N GLY A 124 -3.67 -5.66 -2.44
CA GLY A 124 -3.79 -4.21 -2.66
C GLY A 124 -2.53 -3.41 -2.27
N MET A 125 -1.61 -4.03 -1.53
CA MET A 125 -0.33 -3.46 -1.11
C MET A 125 0.86 -4.17 -1.78
N MET A 126 1.91 -3.43 -2.14
CA MET A 126 3.11 -3.98 -2.79
C MET A 126 4.40 -3.31 -2.31
N ILE A 127 5.51 -4.07 -2.31
CA ILE A 127 6.84 -3.50 -2.07
C ILE A 127 7.45 -2.91 -3.34
N PHE A 128 8.16 -1.79 -3.18
CA PHE A 128 8.94 -1.16 -4.22
C PHE A 128 10.36 -0.89 -3.73
N PRO A 129 11.39 -1.00 -4.60
CA PRO A 129 12.72 -0.51 -4.31
C PRO A 129 12.68 0.99 -3.99
N LYS A 130 13.25 1.38 -2.85
CA LYS A 130 13.27 2.76 -2.38
C LYS A 130 14.45 3.52 -2.99
N ARG A 131 14.19 4.16 -4.11
CA ARG A 131 15.16 4.97 -4.87
C ARG A 131 14.52 6.29 -5.30
N ARG A 132 15.27 7.39 -5.23
CA ARG A 132 14.84 8.68 -5.82
C ARG A 132 14.77 8.53 -7.35
N GLY A 133 13.67 8.96 -7.95
CA GLY A 133 13.32 8.69 -9.34
C GLY A 133 12.95 7.22 -9.62
N GLY A 134 12.74 6.42 -8.57
CA GLY A 134 12.36 5.02 -8.69
C GLY A 134 10.92 4.86 -9.14
N ILE A 135 10.55 3.63 -9.50
CA ILE A 135 9.28 3.32 -10.16
C ILE A 135 8.05 3.84 -9.40
N ASN A 136 7.99 3.66 -8.07
CA ASN A 136 6.86 4.13 -7.27
C ASN A 136 6.78 5.67 -7.23
N GLN A 137 7.94 6.34 -7.11
CA GLN A 137 7.97 7.80 -7.14
C GLN A 137 7.53 8.31 -8.52
N THR A 138 8.05 7.74 -9.60
CA THR A 138 7.65 8.16 -10.96
C THR A 138 6.15 7.94 -11.18
N ARG A 139 5.59 6.79 -10.74
CA ARG A 139 4.14 6.55 -10.74
C ARG A 139 3.38 7.66 -10.00
N GLY A 140 3.75 7.95 -8.75
CA GLY A 140 3.03 8.91 -7.91
C GLY A 140 3.03 10.35 -8.44
N PHE A 141 4.12 10.76 -9.09
CA PHE A 141 4.34 12.15 -9.53
C PHE A 141 3.98 12.42 -10.99
N HIS A 142 3.92 11.40 -11.84
CA HIS A 142 3.73 11.59 -13.27
C HIS A 142 2.26 11.46 -13.69
N ALA A 143 1.67 12.56 -14.19
CA ALA A 143 0.23 12.66 -14.45
C ALA A 143 -0.30 11.61 -15.43
N GLN A 144 0.51 11.15 -16.38
CA GLN A 144 0.11 10.18 -17.41
C GLN A 144 0.09 8.72 -16.94
N ILE A 145 0.67 8.42 -15.76
CA ILE A 145 0.78 7.03 -15.27
C ILE A 145 0.33 6.85 -13.81
N ARG A 146 -0.04 7.93 -13.11
CA ARG A 146 -0.44 7.90 -11.69
C ARG A 146 -1.68 7.07 -11.41
N ASP A 147 -2.49 6.83 -12.44
CA ASP A 147 -3.69 6.02 -12.46
C ASP A 147 -3.50 4.68 -13.18
N ARG A 148 -2.32 4.46 -13.77
CA ARG A 148 -2.01 3.32 -14.63
C ARG A 148 -1.13 2.32 -13.90
N TRP A 149 -1.73 1.64 -12.93
CA TRP A 149 -1.07 0.54 -12.24
C TRP A 149 -0.60 -0.54 -13.22
N ASP A 150 -1.38 -0.82 -14.26
CA ASP A 150 -1.05 -1.74 -15.34
C ASP A 150 0.27 -1.39 -16.03
N LEU A 151 0.53 -0.10 -16.30
CA LEU A 151 1.82 0.33 -16.87
C LEU A 151 2.97 0.17 -15.88
N THR A 152 2.72 0.41 -14.58
CA THR A 152 3.72 0.18 -13.53
C THR A 152 4.07 -1.31 -13.43
N LEU A 153 3.06 -2.17 -13.46
CA LEU A 153 3.23 -3.62 -13.41
C LEU A 153 3.98 -4.13 -14.65
N GLU A 154 3.66 -3.61 -15.83
CA GLU A 154 4.38 -3.96 -17.06
C GLU A 154 5.85 -3.53 -17.01
N CYS A 155 6.18 -2.38 -16.40
CA CYS A 155 7.56 -1.99 -16.16
C CYS A 155 8.29 -2.98 -15.22
N ILE A 156 7.66 -3.42 -14.13
CA ILE A 156 8.23 -4.43 -13.20
C ILE A 156 8.43 -5.77 -13.90
N ARG A 157 7.51 -6.14 -14.80
CA ARG A 157 7.60 -7.41 -15.54
C ARG A 157 8.75 -7.41 -16.54
N LYS A 158 9.02 -6.26 -17.18
CA LYS A 158 10.05 -6.13 -18.23
C LYS A 158 11.47 -5.91 -17.69
N TYR A 159 11.62 -5.27 -16.53
CA TYR A 159 12.90 -4.77 -16.01
C TYR A 159 13.07 -5.06 -14.52
#